data_AF-C4K921-F1
#
_entry.id   AF-C4K921-F1
#
_cell.length_a   1.000
_cell.length_b   1.000
_cell.length_c   1.000
_cell.angle_alpha   90.00
_cell.angle_beta   90.00
_cell.angle_gamma   90.00
#
_symmetry.space_group_name_H-M   'P 1'
#
loop_
_entity.id
_entity.type
_entity.pdbx_description
1 polymer ?
#
loop_
_entity_poly.entity_id
_entity_poly.type
_entity_poly.pdbx_seq_one_letter_code
_entity_poly.pdbx_strand_id
1 'polypeptide(L)'
;MNVLLPDSVRRTANRLGYAGLIPFVVLAPASLLDAHHGITWSDALFAYGAVILSFVCALHWGFAMALPGLDERTRVRSLLWSVVPSLIAWPALLLVPSDAAVLLVLGFVLHYVQDRRLARVAGLPEWYLPLRLRLTTVACIALISGAFVQWPY
;
A
#
# COMPACT_ATOMS: atom_id res chain seq x y z
N MET A 1 -20.89 -3.08 15.57
CA MET A 1 -20.74 -1.87 16.40
C MET A 1 -19.50 -1.16 15.91
N ASN A 2 -19.65 -0.04 15.19
CA ASN A 2 -18.50 0.66 14.61
C ASN A 2 -17.74 1.40 15.71
N VAL A 3 -16.41 1.29 15.72
CA VAL A 3 -15.58 1.99 16.72
C VAL A 3 -15.61 3.49 16.39
N LEU A 4 -16.29 4.26 17.23
CA LEU A 4 -16.35 5.72 17.14
C LEU A 4 -15.06 6.30 17.74
N LEU A 5 -14.07 6.53 16.88
CA LEU A 5 -12.84 7.23 17.26
C LEU A 5 -13.05 8.74 17.24
N PRO A 6 -12.28 9.50 18.07
CA PRO A 6 -12.30 10.95 18.02
C PRO A 6 -12.00 11.50 16.63
N ASP A 7 -12.66 12.60 16.28
CA ASP A 7 -12.49 13.30 15.01
C ASP A 7 -11.04 13.68 14.70
N SER A 8 -10.25 14.00 15.73
CA SER A 8 -8.82 14.31 15.62
C SER A 8 -8.03 13.13 15.06
N VAL A 9 -8.35 11.89 15.47
CA VAL A 9 -7.70 10.67 14.97
C VAL A 9 -7.97 10.49 13.48
N ARG A 10 -9.23 10.64 13.06
CA ARG A 10 -9.61 10.57 11.63
C ARG A 10 -8.87 11.63 10.81
N ARG A 11 -8.83 12.88 11.28
CA ARG A 11 -8.15 13.98 10.58
C ARG A 11 -6.65 13.74 10.44
N THR A 12 -6.00 13.29 11.51
CA THR A 12 -4.56 12.97 11.50
C THR A 12 -4.28 11.78 10.58
N ALA A 13 -5.07 10.70 10.65
CA ALA A 13 -4.92 9.55 9.78
C ALA A 13 -5.07 9.92 8.30
N ASN A 14 -6.05 10.75 7.95
CA ASN A 14 -6.21 11.25 6.59
C ASN A 14 -4.98 12.07 6.14
N ARG A 15 -4.53 13.03 6.96
CA ARG A 15 -3.37 13.86 6.62
C ARG A 15 -2.11 13.03 6.39
N LEU A 16 -1.81 12.11 7.30
CA LEU A 16 -0.65 11.22 7.17
C LEU A 16 -0.79 10.28 5.96
N GLY A 17 -1.99 9.74 5.73
CA GLY A 17 -2.28 8.90 4.57
C GLY A 17 -2.03 9.61 3.25
N TYR A 18 -2.57 10.81 3.07
CA TYR A 18 -2.35 11.61 1.85
C TYR A 18 -0.91 12.14 1.75
N ALA A 19 -0.26 12.49 2.87
CA ALA A 19 1.16 12.87 2.85
C ALA A 19 2.05 11.72 2.38
N GLY A 20 1.70 10.48 2.71
CA GLY A 20 2.36 9.28 2.18
C GLY A 20 2.21 9.08 0.66
N LEU A 21 1.33 9.84 -0.02
CA LEU A 21 1.25 9.80 -1.48
C LEU A 21 2.23 10.75 -2.16
N ILE A 22 2.88 11.66 -1.41
CA ILE A 22 3.79 12.68 -1.98
C ILE A 22 4.86 12.03 -2.86
N PRO A 23 5.59 10.98 -2.43
CA PRO A 23 6.62 10.40 -3.29
C PRO A 23 6.03 9.71 -4.54
N PHE A 24 4.84 9.09 -4.46
CA PHE A 24 4.19 8.52 -5.66
C PHE A 24 3.86 9.59 -6.69
N VAL A 25 3.26 10.71 -6.28
CA VAL A 25 2.84 11.78 -7.19
C VAL A 25 4.00 12.62 -7.71
N VAL A 26 5.17 12.56 -7.07
CA VAL A 26 6.40 13.23 -7.53
C VAL A 26 7.23 12.32 -8.42
N LEU A 27 7.48 11.08 -7.99
CA LEU A 27 8.39 10.17 -8.70
C LEU A 27 7.80 9.64 -10.00
N ALA A 28 6.48 9.39 -10.06
CA ALA A 28 5.84 8.92 -11.29
C ALA A 28 5.91 9.91 -12.46
N PRO A 29 5.58 11.21 -12.31
CA PRO A 29 5.80 12.16 -13.39
C PRO A 29 7.30 12.43 -13.62
N ALA A 30 8.13 12.48 -12.56
CA ALA A 30 9.57 12.65 -12.73
C ALA A 30 10.18 11.54 -13.61
N SER A 31 9.75 10.29 -13.43
CA SER A 31 10.24 9.16 -14.23
C SER A 31 9.86 9.28 -15.71
N LEU A 32 8.73 9.92 -16.03
CA LEU A 32 8.26 10.09 -17.40
C LEU A 32 8.78 11.37 -18.08
N LEU A 33 9.03 12.43 -17.32
CA LEU A 33 9.38 13.76 -17.84
C LEU A 33 10.89 14.03 -17.85
N ASP A 34 11.65 13.42 -16.94
CA ASP A 34 13.11 13.52 -16.93
C ASP A 34 13.73 12.39 -17.75
N ALA A 35 13.96 12.66 -19.04
CA ALA A 35 14.56 11.69 -19.96
C ALA A 35 15.98 11.24 -19.56
N HIS A 36 16.70 12.02 -18.75
CA HIS A 36 18.07 11.69 -18.36
C HIS A 36 18.14 10.74 -17.17
N HIS A 37 17.15 10.80 -16.26
CA HIS A 37 17.14 10.00 -15.03
C HIS A 37 15.86 9.16 -14.85
N GLY A 38 15.09 8.96 -15.91
CA GLY A 38 13.79 8.26 -15.86
C GLY A 38 13.86 6.90 -15.15
N ILE A 39 14.92 6.13 -15.39
CA ILE A 39 15.17 4.84 -14.73
C ILE A 39 15.39 5.03 -13.22
N THR A 40 16.24 5.97 -12.80
CA THR A 40 16.50 6.22 -11.38
C THR A 40 15.25 6.67 -10.63
N TRP A 41 14.43 7.53 -11.24
CA TRP A 41 13.15 7.94 -10.67
C TRP A 41 12.15 6.79 -10.58
N SER A 42 12.12 5.93 -11.60
CA SER A 42 11.31 4.71 -11.63
C SER A 42 11.74 3.72 -10.54
N ASP A 43 13.04 3.46 -10.38
CA ASP A 43 13.57 2.59 -9.34
C ASP A 43 13.22 3.14 -7.95
N ALA A 44 13.36 4.46 -7.75
CA ALA A 44 12.96 5.11 -6.50
C ALA A 44 11.45 4.98 -6.25
N LEU A 45 10.61 5.08 -7.29
CA LEU A 45 9.16 4.90 -7.19
C LEU A 45 8.80 3.46 -6.76
N PHE A 46 9.41 2.45 -7.38
CA PHE A 46 9.16 1.05 -7.02
C PHE A 46 9.72 0.70 -5.64
N ALA A 47 10.88 1.23 -5.29
CA ALA A 47 11.45 1.14 -3.94
C ALA A 47 10.50 1.72 -2.89
N TYR A 48 9.95 2.91 -3.15
CA TYR A 48 8.95 3.51 -2.26
C TYR A 48 7.65 2.70 -2.21
N GLY A 49 7.20 2.17 -3.34
CA GLY A 49 6.05 1.26 -3.43
C GLY A 49 6.20 0.05 -2.51
N ALA A 50 7.38 -0.58 -2.53
CA ALA A 50 7.69 -1.72 -1.67
C ALA A 50 7.71 -1.35 -0.18
N VAL A 51 8.27 -0.18 0.18
CA VAL A 51 8.25 0.36 1.54
C VAL A 51 6.81 0.55 2.03
N ILE A 52 5.96 1.17 1.21
CA ILE A 52 4.56 1.43 1.59
C ILE A 52 3.77 0.12 1.70
N LEU A 53 3.94 -0.82 0.76
CA LEU A 53 3.28 -2.12 0.84
C LEU A 53 3.66 -2.87 2.14
N SER A 54 4.93 -2.80 2.53
CA SER A 54 5.46 -3.38 3.77
C SER A 54 4.93 -2.68 5.02
N PHE A 55 4.83 -1.34 4.99
CA PHE A 55 4.26 -0.57 6.09
C PHE A 55 2.79 -0.92 6.33
N VAL A 56 2.00 -1.01 5.25
CA VAL A 56 0.56 -1.22 5.39
C VAL A 56 0.19 -2.65 5.75
N CYS A 57 0.98 -3.66 5.36
CA CYS A 57 0.71 -5.03 5.78
C CYS A 57 0.90 -5.24 7.29
N ALA A 58 1.83 -4.50 7.92
CA ALA A 58 2.02 -4.51 9.37
C ALA A 58 0.74 -4.11 10.17
N LEU A 59 -0.21 -3.41 9.55
CA LEU A 59 -1.50 -3.09 10.18
C LEU A 59 -2.25 -4.35 10.61
N HIS A 60 -2.16 -5.45 9.86
CA HIS A 60 -2.87 -6.70 10.19
C HIS A 60 -2.32 -7.34 11.45
N TRP A 61 -1.02 -7.16 11.72
CA TRP A 61 -0.42 -7.56 13.00
C TRP A 61 -1.01 -6.72 14.14
N GLY A 62 -1.04 -5.40 13.98
CA GLY A 62 -1.61 -4.48 14.97
C GLY A 62 -3.09 -4.78 15.25
N PHE A 63 -3.88 -5.07 14.21
CA PHE A 63 -5.28 -5.47 14.33
C PHE A 63 -5.43 -6.80 15.08
N ALA A 64 -4.57 -7.79 14.78
CA ALA A 64 -4.58 -9.07 15.46
C ALA A 64 -4.24 -8.95 16.95
N MET A 65 -3.50 -7.93 17.38
CA MET A 65 -3.17 -7.69 18.79
C MET A 65 -4.24 -6.84 19.49
N ALA A 66 -4.75 -5.81 18.82
CA ALA A 66 -5.55 -4.76 19.47
C ALA A 66 -7.07 -4.95 19.34
N LEU A 67 -7.56 -5.60 18.28
CA LEU A 67 -9.02 -5.66 18.05
C LEU A 67 -9.67 -6.72 18.94
N PRO A 68 -10.68 -6.36 19.75
CA PRO A 68 -11.47 -7.32 20.50
C PRO A 68 -12.44 -8.09 19.57
N GLY A 69 -12.88 -9.27 19.98
CA GLY A 69 -13.90 -10.05 19.26
C GLY A 69 -13.43 -10.83 18.04
N LEU A 70 -12.14 -10.74 17.66
CA LEU A 70 -11.57 -11.64 16.65
C LEU A 70 -11.32 -13.03 17.23
N ASP A 71 -11.80 -14.06 16.52
CA ASP A 71 -11.47 -15.45 16.81
C ASP A 71 -9.97 -15.75 16.60
N GLU A 72 -9.49 -16.83 17.20
CA GLU A 72 -8.08 -17.23 17.16
C GLU A 72 -7.58 -17.42 15.73
N ARG A 73 -8.37 -18.11 14.90
CA ARG A 73 -8.02 -18.41 13.51
C ARG A 73 -7.81 -17.13 12.69
N THR A 74 -8.64 -16.12 12.89
CA THR A 74 -8.58 -14.84 12.20
C THR A 74 -7.41 -13.99 12.69
N ARG A 75 -7.06 -14.06 13.99
CA ARG A 75 -5.83 -13.43 14.49
C ARG A 75 -4.59 -14.05 13.86
N VAL A 76 -4.46 -15.37 13.89
CA VAL A 76 -3.31 -16.07 13.29
C VAL A 76 -3.20 -15.76 11.81
N ARG A 77 -4.32 -15.77 11.08
CA ARG A 77 -4.35 -15.37 9.66
C ARG A 77 -3.91 -13.93 9.42
N SER A 78 -4.34 -13.00 10.27
CA SER A 78 -3.94 -11.59 10.18
C SER A 78 -2.43 -11.43 10.46
N LEU A 79 -1.87 -12.17 11.42
CA LEU A 79 -0.43 -12.20 11.69
C LEU A 79 0.37 -12.72 10.48
N LEU A 80 -0.02 -13.88 9.94
CA LEU A 80 0.63 -14.42 8.74
C LEU A 80 0.51 -13.46 7.54
N TRP A 81 -0.67 -12.89 7.33
CA TRP A 81 -0.89 -11.92 6.25
C TRP A 81 -0.10 -10.63 6.43
N SER A 82 0.28 -10.26 7.66
CA SER A 82 1.11 -9.07 7.85
C SER A 82 2.54 -9.21 7.31
N VAL A 83 2.99 -10.44 7.05
CA VAL A 83 4.33 -10.75 6.53
C VAL A 83 4.30 -11.02 5.02
N VAL A 84 3.22 -11.62 4.50
CA VAL A 84 3.16 -12.03 3.09
C VAL A 84 3.38 -10.86 2.10
N PRO A 85 2.74 -9.68 2.23
CA PRO A 85 2.94 -8.59 1.29
C PRO A 85 4.34 -7.97 1.34
N SER A 86 5.02 -7.94 2.49
CA SER A 86 6.40 -7.45 2.56
C SER A 86 7.38 -8.40 1.89
N LEU A 87 7.16 -9.72 2.01
CA LEU A 87 7.91 -10.73 1.27
C LEU A 87 7.62 -10.70 -0.25
N ILE A 88 6.43 -10.26 -0.67
CA ILE A 88 6.12 -10.01 -2.09
C ILE A 88 6.77 -8.70 -2.57
N ALA A 89 6.81 -7.68 -1.72
CA ALA A 89 7.35 -6.36 -2.05
C ALA A 89 8.87 -6.40 -2.30
N TRP A 90 9.61 -7.20 -1.53
CA TRP A 90 11.07 -7.26 -1.62
C TRP A 90 11.60 -7.73 -3.00
N PRO A 91 11.13 -8.84 -3.58
CA PRO A 91 11.52 -9.27 -4.92
C PRO A 91 11.24 -8.22 -6.00
N ALA A 92 10.21 -7.37 -5.84
CA ALA A 92 9.92 -6.32 -6.82
C ALA A 92 11.09 -5.36 -7.03
N LEU A 93 11.99 -5.21 -6.04
CA LEU A 93 13.19 -4.37 -6.12
C LEU A 93 14.28 -4.97 -7.02
N LEU A 94 14.17 -6.25 -7.36
CA LEU A 94 15.12 -6.99 -8.18
C LEU A 94 14.61 -7.20 -9.61
N LEU A 95 13.38 -6.77 -9.89
CA LEU A 95 12.71 -6.95 -11.16
C LEU A 95 12.86 -5.73 -12.05
N VAL A 96 12.68 -5.94 -13.36
CA VAL A 96 12.53 -4.84 -14.31
C VAL A 96 11.23 -4.06 -14.01
N PRO A 97 11.16 -2.75 -14.37
CA PRO A 97 10.02 -1.88 -14.05
C PRO A 97 8.63 -2.46 -14.34
N SER A 98 8.45 -3.12 -15.48
CA SER A 98 7.16 -3.74 -15.86
C SER A 98 6.71 -4.82 -14.88
N ASP A 99 7.64 -5.69 -14.49
CA ASP A 99 7.38 -6.86 -13.66
C ASP A 99 7.23 -6.42 -12.19
N ALA A 100 8.06 -5.46 -11.76
CA ALA A 100 7.93 -4.80 -10.47
C ALA A 100 6.56 -4.13 -10.30
N ALA A 101 6.08 -3.41 -11.34
CA ALA A 101 4.77 -2.78 -11.33
C ALA A 101 3.65 -3.80 -11.18
N VAL A 102 3.65 -4.88 -11.97
CA VAL A 102 2.64 -5.95 -11.88
C VAL A 102 2.64 -6.55 -10.47
N LEU A 103 3.81 -6.90 -9.95
CA LEU A 103 3.93 -7.54 -8.65
C LEU A 103 3.43 -6.64 -7.51
N LEU A 104 3.84 -5.36 -7.50
CA LEU A 104 3.44 -4.41 -6.46
C LEU A 104 1.96 -4.02 -6.57
N VAL A 105 1.43 -3.80 -7.77
CA VAL A 105 0.01 -3.51 -7.99
C VAL A 105 -0.86 -4.67 -7.50
N LEU A 106 -0.50 -5.91 -7.84
CA LEU A 106 -1.18 -7.10 -7.32
C LEU A 106 -1.07 -7.17 -5.79
N GLY A 107 0.11 -6.91 -5.22
CA GLY A 107 0.31 -6.86 -3.78
C GLY A 107 -0.61 -5.86 -3.08
N PHE A 108 -0.70 -4.63 -3.61
CA PHE A 108 -1.59 -3.59 -3.11
C PHE A 108 -3.08 -3.95 -3.22
N VAL A 109 -3.50 -4.49 -4.36
CA VAL A 109 -4.90 -4.91 -4.59
C VAL A 109 -5.27 -6.07 -3.66
N LEU A 110 -4.44 -7.10 -3.56
CA LEU A 110 -4.65 -8.23 -2.67
C LEU A 110 -4.70 -7.80 -1.20
N HIS A 111 -3.82 -6.88 -0.81
CA HIS A 111 -3.81 -6.33 0.54
C HIS A 111 -5.11 -5.54 0.82
N TYR A 112 -5.59 -4.71 -0.10
CA TYR A 112 -6.89 -4.03 0.05
C TYR A 112 -8.08 -5.01 0.12
N VAL A 113 -8.05 -6.09 -0.66
CA VAL A 113 -9.06 -7.16 -0.55
C VAL A 113 -9.04 -7.78 0.85
N GLN A 114 -7.86 -7.99 1.43
CA GLN A 114 -7.75 -8.48 2.80
C GLN A 114 -8.23 -7.45 3.83
N ASP A 115 -7.93 -6.15 3.66
CA ASP A 115 -8.49 -5.07 4.50
C ASP A 115 -10.03 -5.16 4.50
N ARG A 116 -10.65 -5.35 3.33
CA ARG A 116 -12.12 -5.51 3.21
C ARG A 116 -12.64 -6.77 3.89
N ARG A 117 -11.92 -7.89 3.81
CA ARG A 117 -12.30 -9.14 4.47
C ARG A 117 -12.26 -8.99 5.99
N LEU A 118 -11.19 -8.38 6.50
CA LEU A 118 -11.04 -8.13 7.93
C LEU A 118 -12.12 -7.15 8.44
N ALA A 119 -12.39 -6.07 7.70
CA ALA A 119 -13.41 -5.09 8.07
C ALA A 119 -14.85 -5.65 8.19
N ARG A 120 -15.14 -6.82 7.61
CA ARG A 120 -16.45 -7.48 7.75
C ARG A 120 -16.62 -8.17 9.09
N VAL A 121 -15.52 -8.66 9.67
CA VAL A 121 -15.51 -9.42 10.92
C VAL A 121 -14.97 -8.60 12.09
N ALA A 122 -14.23 -7.54 11.78
CA ALA A 122 -13.64 -6.62 12.73
C ALA A 122 -14.40 -5.29 12.72
N GLY A 123 -14.68 -4.72 13.90
CA GLY A 123 -15.32 -3.41 14.03
C GLY A 123 -14.41 -2.24 13.66
N LEU A 124 -13.93 -2.19 12.41
CA LEU A 124 -13.08 -1.10 11.95
C LEU A 124 -13.89 0.21 11.78
N PRO A 125 -13.26 1.39 11.96
CA PRO A 125 -13.91 2.67 11.71
C PRO A 125 -14.37 2.79 10.24
N GLU A 126 -15.55 3.37 10.01
CA GLU A 126 -16.16 3.48 8.67
C GLU A 126 -15.30 4.23 7.65
N TRP A 127 -14.47 5.18 8.13
CA TRP A 127 -13.58 5.97 7.28
C TRP A 127 -12.33 5.20 6.81
N TYR A 128 -12.02 4.05 7.41
CA TYR A 128 -10.80 3.29 7.10
C TYR A 128 -10.81 2.78 5.65
N LEU A 129 -11.80 1.98 5.25
CA LEU A 129 -11.82 1.39 3.91
C LEU A 129 -11.88 2.43 2.77
N PRO A 130 -12.68 3.51 2.85
CA PRO A 130 -12.67 4.58 1.85
C PRO A 130 -11.31 5.27 1.73
N LEU A 131 -10.63 5.53 2.86
CA LEU A 131 -9.28 6.09 2.84
C LEU A 131 -8.31 5.13 2.14
N ARG A 132 -8.27 3.87 2.60
CA ARG A 132 -7.39 2.82 2.04
C ARG A 132 -7.57 2.67 0.53
N LEU A 133 -8.83 2.64 0.06
CA LEU A 133 -9.13 2.56 -1.36
C LEU A 133 -8.48 3.70 -2.15
N ARG A 134 -8.67 4.96 -1.72
CA ARG A 134 -8.12 6.12 -2.41
C ARG A 134 -6.60 6.09 -2.47
N LEU A 135 -5.95 5.77 -1.34
CA LEU A 135 -4.49 5.68 -1.27
C LEU A 135 -3.96 4.57 -2.19
N THR A 136 -4.57 3.39 -2.13
CA THR A 136 -4.20 2.25 -2.99
C THR A 136 -4.41 2.56 -4.47
N THR A 137 -5.51 3.21 -4.85
CA THR A 137 -5.77 3.59 -6.24
C THR A 137 -4.67 4.53 -6.76
N VAL A 138 -4.32 5.57 -6.00
CA VAL A 138 -3.26 6.52 -6.43
C VAL A 138 -1.90 5.82 -6.53
N ALA A 139 -1.55 4.98 -5.55
CA ALA A 139 -0.31 4.20 -5.58
C ALA A 139 -0.25 3.29 -6.82
N CYS A 140 -1.33 2.55 -7.12
CA CYS A 140 -1.38 1.67 -8.29
C CYS A 140 -1.26 2.45 -9.61
N ILE A 141 -1.95 3.58 -9.74
CA ILE A 141 -1.83 4.44 -10.94
C ILE A 141 -0.38 4.90 -11.11
N ALA A 142 0.25 5.40 -10.05
CA ALA A 142 1.64 5.85 -10.09
C ALA A 142 2.60 4.72 -10.49
N LEU A 143 2.47 3.54 -9.90
CA LEU A 143 3.30 2.37 -10.23
C LEU A 143 3.13 1.92 -11.67
N ILE A 144 1.89 1.93 -12.18
CA ILE A 144 1.61 1.61 -13.58
C ILE A 144 2.25 2.66 -14.50
N SER A 145 2.18 3.95 -14.16
CA SER A 145 2.85 5.01 -14.91
C SER A 145 4.36 4.82 -14.97
N GLY A 146 4.99 4.46 -13.85
CA GLY A 146 6.44 4.19 -13.78
C GLY A 146 6.91 3.04 -14.68
N ALA A 147 6.03 2.08 -15.00
CA ALA A 147 6.35 0.95 -15.87
C ALA A 147 6.58 1.36 -17.35
N PHE A 148 6.07 2.52 -17.77
CA PHE A 148 6.16 2.99 -19.16
C PHE A 148 7.39 3.86 -19.43
N VAL A 149 8.35 3.95 -18.49
CA VAL A 149 9.63 4.59 -18.76
C VAL A 149 10.29 3.90 -19.95
N GLN A 150 10.41 4.64 -21.04
CA GLN A 150 11.01 4.15 -22.27
C GLN A 150 12.52 4.16 -22.11
N TRP A 151 13.17 3.02 -22.34
CA TRP A 151 14.62 2.98 -22.50
C TRP A 151 14.98 3.81 -23.74
N PRO A 152 15.84 4.84 -23.61
CA PRO A 152 16.46 5.42 -24.80
C PRO A 152 17.36 4.34 -25.40
N TYR A 153 16.98 3.83 -26.58
CA TYR A 153 17.91 3.13 -27.47
C TYR A 153 18.94 4.12 -28.00
#